data_AF-A0A934YTF2-F1
#
_entry.id   AF-A0A934YTF2-F1
#
_cell.length_a   1.000
_cell.length_b   1.000
_cell.length_c   1.000
_cell.angle_alpha   90.00
_cell.angle_beta   90.00
_cell.angle_gamma   90.00
#
_symmetry.space_group_name_H-M   'P 1'
#
loop_
_entity.id
_entity.type
_entity.pdbx_description
1 polymer ?
#
loop_
_entity_poly.entity_id
_entity_poly.type
_entity_poly.pdbx_seq_one_letter_code
_entity_poly.pdbx_strand_id
1 'polypeptide(L)'
;MRRRLPFLVLLAFCLTFSAVGCPCLRGPVNASPGIRWWLFSTFAASRVCPEVLKRGAPLKLGSLGSASVGRFFPTQCDAQVDEERRTLLLRVTGTGYASLPVARRVGFQATVAVEYAPDFFLADDDSTYVWGKFTRLPAQPDFRIIGVENPVVNLATQTPIGTVATLLGQGIISGELGRGFTVVRQADGDDFAMGHLDPPAKPPRPARLFKAREDHASLASDTTEIRSLSREYLGPFEVPGDGLALSLRSRLQGSALVFSVVDRASGDAWRRAYESAGPLGPPFIPPLHQGQLPVGEGTQTFPVAPGQYFIVLENRTPPPLLGLGVGLADPVATLGYSVELGSRP
;
A
#
# COMPACT_ATOMS: atom_id res chain seq x y z
N MET A 1 26.29 -18.20 -47.95
CA MET A 1 25.71 -18.85 -46.74
C MET A 1 26.20 -18.13 -45.49
N ARG A 2 25.35 -18.02 -44.45
CA ARG A 2 25.55 -17.44 -43.09
C ARG A 2 25.48 -15.90 -43.00
N ARG A 3 24.28 -15.34 -42.86
CA ARG A 3 23.49 -15.08 -41.61
C ARG A 3 23.96 -13.84 -40.84
N ARG A 4 23.57 -12.66 -41.35
CA ARG A 4 23.41 -11.42 -40.57
C ARG A 4 21.97 -11.39 -40.05
N LEU A 5 21.72 -11.87 -38.84
CA LEU A 5 20.37 -11.91 -38.25
C LEU A 5 20.21 -11.39 -36.79
N PRO A 6 21.22 -10.87 -36.04
CA PRO A 6 20.93 -10.36 -34.70
C PRO A 6 20.60 -8.86 -34.66
N PHE A 7 20.92 -8.07 -35.70
CA PHE A 7 20.77 -6.61 -35.65
C PHE A 7 19.37 -6.10 -36.03
N LEU A 8 18.61 -6.88 -36.83
CA LEU A 8 17.24 -6.54 -37.23
C LEU A 8 16.20 -6.85 -36.13
N VAL A 9 16.49 -7.80 -35.23
CA VAL A 9 15.59 -8.15 -34.11
C VAL A 9 15.66 -7.10 -32.98
N LEU A 10 16.84 -6.50 -32.74
CA LEU A 10 16.97 -5.41 -31.76
C LEU A 10 16.32 -4.10 -32.25
N LEU A 11 16.38 -3.79 -33.56
CA LEU A 11 15.75 -2.59 -34.10
C LEU A 11 14.21 -2.69 -34.10
N ALA A 12 13.66 -3.90 -34.29
CA ALA A 12 12.22 -4.16 -34.14
C ALA A 12 11.76 -4.05 -32.68
N PHE A 13 12.61 -4.39 -31.70
CA PHE A 13 12.29 -4.31 -30.28
C PHE A 13 12.34 -2.88 -29.71
N CYS A 14 13.16 -1.99 -30.29
CA CYS A 14 13.13 -0.57 -29.94
C CYS A 14 11.91 0.15 -30.55
N LEU A 15 11.42 -0.28 -31.72
CA LEU A 15 10.22 0.27 -32.35
C LEU A 15 8.91 -0.17 -31.68
N THR A 16 8.88 -1.30 -30.94
CA THR A 16 7.68 -1.74 -30.22
C THR A 16 7.47 -1.03 -28.87
N PHE A 17 8.49 -0.41 -28.27
CA PHE A 17 8.35 0.32 -27.01
C PHE A 17 8.21 1.85 -27.14
N SER A 18 8.61 2.45 -28.27
CA SER A 18 8.18 3.82 -28.61
C SER A 18 6.74 3.90 -29.13
N ALA A 19 6.06 2.77 -29.27
CA ALA A 19 4.68 2.66 -29.76
C ALA A 19 3.60 2.81 -28.65
N VAL A 20 3.99 3.04 -27.39
CA VAL A 20 3.03 3.37 -26.31
C VAL A 20 2.50 4.81 -26.44
N GLY A 21 3.00 5.59 -27.40
CA GLY A 21 2.54 6.95 -27.72
C GLY A 21 1.96 7.16 -29.12
N CYS A 22 1.76 6.11 -29.93
CA CYS A 22 1.24 6.29 -31.30
C CYS A 22 -0.30 6.23 -31.29
N PRO A 23 -1.03 7.32 -31.59
CA PRO A 23 -2.50 7.37 -31.54
C PRO A 23 -3.18 6.32 -32.45
N CYS A 24 -2.45 5.77 -33.43
CA CYS A 24 -2.93 4.74 -34.35
C CYS A 24 -3.16 3.35 -33.71
N LEU A 25 -2.55 3.05 -32.55
CA LEU A 25 -2.68 1.74 -31.89
C LEU A 25 -3.74 1.70 -30.79
N ARG A 26 -4.24 2.86 -30.33
CA ARG A 26 -5.26 2.94 -29.26
C ARG A 26 -6.56 2.25 -29.66
N GLY A 27 -7.06 2.55 -30.86
CA GLY A 27 -8.31 1.98 -31.38
C GLY A 27 -8.29 0.45 -31.44
N PRO A 28 -7.32 -0.19 -32.13
CA PRO A 28 -7.24 -1.65 -32.21
C PRO A 28 -7.04 -2.35 -30.87
N VAL A 29 -6.25 -1.78 -29.95
CA VAL A 29 -6.00 -2.35 -28.62
C VAL A 29 -7.25 -2.25 -27.74
N ASN A 30 -7.91 -1.10 -27.71
CA ASN A 30 -9.14 -0.91 -26.93
C ASN A 30 -10.32 -1.71 -27.49
N ALA A 31 -10.35 -1.97 -28.80
CA ALA A 31 -11.42 -2.74 -29.43
C ALA A 31 -11.31 -4.27 -29.23
N SER A 32 -10.13 -4.79 -28.88
CA SER A 32 -9.89 -6.24 -28.79
C SER A 32 -9.55 -6.70 -27.38
N PRO A 33 -10.51 -7.30 -26.64
CA PRO A 33 -10.25 -7.91 -25.34
C PRO A 33 -9.16 -8.99 -25.39
N GLY A 34 -9.03 -9.71 -26.51
CA GLY A 34 -8.00 -10.74 -26.69
C GLY A 34 -6.58 -10.16 -26.75
N ILE A 35 -6.39 -9.03 -27.42
CA ILE A 35 -5.08 -8.35 -27.47
C ILE A 35 -4.70 -7.82 -26.09
N ARG A 36 -5.66 -7.24 -25.37
CA ARG A 36 -5.40 -6.73 -24.01
C ARG A 36 -5.04 -7.84 -23.03
N TRP A 37 -5.78 -8.95 -23.08
CA TRP A 37 -5.44 -10.14 -22.30
C TRP A 37 -4.03 -10.65 -22.64
N TRP A 38 -3.71 -10.81 -23.93
CA TRP A 38 -2.39 -11.26 -24.37
C TRP A 38 -1.26 -10.35 -23.88
N LEU A 39 -1.44 -9.03 -23.97
CA LEU A 39 -0.49 -8.05 -23.46
C LEU A 39 -0.31 -8.19 -21.94
N PHE A 40 -1.40 -8.39 -21.20
CA PHE A 40 -1.34 -8.60 -19.77
C PHE A 40 -0.61 -9.91 -19.41
N SER A 41 -1.04 -11.04 -19.96
CA SER A 41 -0.49 -12.36 -19.60
C SER A 41 0.98 -12.49 -19.98
N THR A 42 1.39 -11.88 -21.09
CA THR A 42 2.77 -11.96 -21.59
C THR A 42 3.72 -11.04 -20.82
N PHE A 43 3.30 -9.80 -20.50
CA PHE A 43 4.23 -8.78 -19.99
C PHE A 43 3.97 -8.36 -18.55
N ALA A 44 2.71 -8.25 -18.14
CA ALA A 44 2.34 -7.69 -16.85
C ALA A 44 2.26 -8.76 -15.75
N ALA A 45 1.82 -9.98 -16.06
CA ALA A 45 1.61 -11.04 -15.08
C ALA A 45 2.88 -11.33 -14.23
N SER A 46 4.05 -11.38 -14.87
CA SER A 46 5.34 -11.61 -14.19
C SER A 46 5.78 -10.48 -13.26
N ARG A 47 5.18 -9.28 -13.39
CA ARG A 47 5.48 -8.11 -12.57
C ARG A 47 4.56 -7.94 -11.38
N VAL A 48 3.43 -8.65 -11.34
CA VAL A 48 2.44 -8.53 -10.26
C VAL A 48 3.05 -8.84 -8.90
N CYS A 49 3.68 -10.00 -8.74
CA CYS A 49 4.25 -10.38 -7.45
C CYS A 49 5.40 -9.48 -6.97
N PRO A 50 6.38 -9.12 -7.82
CA PRO A 50 7.38 -8.13 -7.46
C PRO A 50 6.77 -6.81 -6.97
N GLU A 51 5.72 -6.30 -7.62
CA GLU A 51 5.08 -5.04 -7.20
C GLU A 51 4.28 -5.19 -5.91
N VAL A 52 3.55 -6.30 -5.73
CA VAL A 52 2.83 -6.59 -4.47
C VAL A 52 3.80 -6.68 -3.29
N LEU A 53 4.94 -7.35 -3.46
CA LEU A 53 5.93 -7.57 -2.39
C LEU A 53 6.76 -6.32 -2.03
N LYS A 54 6.65 -5.24 -2.80
CA LYS A 54 7.36 -3.99 -2.54
C LYS A 54 6.66 -3.07 -1.56
N ARG A 55 5.36 -3.25 -1.29
CA ARG A 55 4.56 -2.27 -0.55
C ARG A 55 3.71 -2.93 0.54
N GLY A 56 3.54 -2.25 1.66
CA GLY A 56 2.54 -2.59 2.66
C GLY A 56 1.17 -2.00 2.29
N ALA A 57 0.11 -2.79 2.38
CA ALA A 57 -1.26 -2.38 2.08
C ALA A 57 -1.93 -1.83 3.36
N PRO A 58 -2.40 -0.56 3.37
CA PRO A 58 -3.14 -0.03 4.52
C PRO A 58 -4.45 -0.79 4.70
N LEU A 59 -4.86 -1.00 5.95
CA LEU A 59 -6.12 -1.64 6.32
C LEU A 59 -7.02 -0.60 6.98
N LYS A 60 -8.14 -0.29 6.32
CA LYS A 60 -9.19 0.58 6.86
C LYS A 60 -10.27 -0.28 7.50
N LEU A 61 -10.28 -0.32 8.83
CA LEU A 61 -11.10 -1.25 9.61
C LEU A 61 -12.26 -0.52 10.28
N GLY A 62 -12.90 0.43 9.61
CA GLY A 62 -13.94 1.29 10.21
C GLY A 62 -15.11 0.54 10.83
N SER A 63 -15.38 -0.70 10.41
CA SER A 63 -16.37 -1.59 11.04
C SER A 63 -16.01 -2.04 12.46
N LEU A 64 -14.73 -1.96 12.84
CA LEU A 64 -14.21 -2.33 14.16
C LEU A 64 -14.18 -1.16 15.17
N GLY A 65 -14.67 0.01 14.75
CA GLY A 65 -14.74 1.23 15.55
C GLY A 65 -13.96 2.39 14.94
N SER A 66 -14.15 3.58 15.50
CA SER A 66 -13.37 4.78 15.12
C SER A 66 -11.87 4.53 15.32
N ALA A 67 -11.04 5.15 14.47
CA ALA A 67 -9.58 5.01 14.51
C ALA A 67 -9.03 3.59 14.34
N SER A 68 -9.84 2.66 13.83
CA SER A 68 -9.38 1.31 13.54
C SER A 68 -8.61 1.29 12.22
N VAL A 69 -7.28 1.31 12.33
CA VAL A 69 -6.36 1.29 11.20
C VAL A 69 -5.33 0.18 11.37
N GLY A 70 -4.77 -0.28 10.27
CA GLY A 70 -3.70 -1.27 10.29
C GLY A 70 -2.94 -1.29 8.99
N ARG A 71 -2.03 -2.25 8.87
CA ARG A 71 -1.29 -2.48 7.64
C ARG A 71 -0.93 -3.95 7.50
N PHE A 72 -0.97 -4.42 6.26
CA PHE A 72 -0.56 -5.77 5.87
C PHE A 72 0.70 -5.70 5.00
N PHE A 73 1.69 -6.55 5.31
CA PHE A 73 2.98 -6.61 4.65
C PHE A 73 3.17 -7.98 4.01
N PRO A 74 3.01 -8.08 2.68
CA PRO A 74 3.14 -9.34 1.98
C PRO A 74 4.60 -9.79 2.00
N THR A 75 4.82 -11.07 2.29
CA THR A 75 6.15 -11.71 2.33
C THR A 75 6.29 -12.80 1.27
N GLN A 76 5.19 -13.36 0.81
CA GLN A 76 5.13 -14.34 -0.26
C GLN A 76 3.99 -13.99 -1.22
N CYS A 77 4.22 -14.22 -2.50
CA CYS A 77 3.24 -14.01 -3.55
C CYS A 77 3.40 -15.10 -4.61
N ASP A 78 2.27 -15.69 -5.02
CA ASP A 78 2.15 -16.59 -6.15
C ASP A 78 1.07 -16.06 -7.09
N ALA A 79 1.38 -16.01 -8.38
CA ALA A 79 0.51 -15.47 -9.42
C ALA A 79 0.36 -16.52 -10.53
N GLN A 80 -0.85 -17.04 -10.71
CA GLN A 80 -1.17 -18.08 -11.68
C GLN A 80 -2.12 -17.51 -12.73
N VAL A 81 -1.71 -17.58 -13.99
CA VAL A 81 -2.52 -17.13 -15.14
C VAL A 81 -3.35 -18.31 -15.63
N ASP A 82 -4.65 -18.09 -15.78
CA ASP A 82 -5.58 -19.01 -16.43
C ASP A 82 -5.95 -18.45 -17.81
N GLU A 83 -5.36 -19.02 -18.86
CA GLU A 83 -5.58 -18.60 -20.25
C GLU A 83 -6.99 -18.91 -20.76
N GLU A 84 -7.63 -19.96 -20.24
CA GLU A 84 -8.97 -20.38 -20.67
C GLU A 84 -10.01 -19.40 -20.13
N ARG A 85 -9.90 -19.03 -18.86
CA ARG A 85 -10.81 -18.09 -18.19
C ARG A 85 -10.41 -16.64 -18.37
N ARG A 86 -9.18 -16.38 -18.83
CA ARG A 86 -8.56 -15.05 -18.90
C ARG A 86 -8.54 -14.37 -17.53
N THR A 87 -8.12 -15.12 -16.52
CA THR A 87 -8.05 -14.65 -15.13
C THR A 87 -6.66 -14.83 -14.55
N LEU A 88 -6.36 -14.05 -13.52
CA LEU A 88 -5.18 -14.14 -12.70
C LEU A 88 -5.60 -14.55 -11.29
N LEU A 89 -5.15 -15.71 -10.85
CA LEU A 89 -5.21 -16.12 -9.46
C LEU A 89 -3.97 -15.58 -8.72
N LEU A 90 -4.19 -14.63 -7.82
CA LEU A 90 -3.17 -14.07 -6.95
C LEU A 90 -3.32 -14.66 -5.54
N ARG A 91 -2.26 -15.29 -5.03
CA ARG A 91 -2.17 -15.76 -3.65
C ARG A 91 -1.09 -14.98 -2.94
N VAL A 92 -1.44 -14.36 -1.82
CA VAL A 92 -0.55 -13.51 -1.04
C VAL A 92 -0.55 -13.97 0.41
N THR A 93 0.63 -14.17 0.97
CA THR A 93 0.83 -14.47 2.39
C THR A 93 1.72 -13.39 3.01
N GLY A 94 1.39 -12.99 4.23
CA GLY A 94 2.12 -11.94 4.93
C GLY A 94 1.74 -11.82 6.40
N THR A 95 2.34 -10.83 7.05
CA THR A 95 1.99 -10.44 8.41
C THR A 95 1.52 -9.00 8.44
N GLY A 96 0.84 -8.61 9.50
CA GLY A 96 0.39 -7.25 9.68
C GLY A 96 -0.01 -6.98 11.11
N TYR A 97 -0.45 -5.75 11.33
CA TYR A 97 -1.03 -5.33 12.60
C TYR A 97 -2.26 -4.47 12.36
N ALA A 98 -3.14 -4.47 13.34
CA ALA A 98 -4.27 -3.56 13.45
C ALA A 98 -4.24 -2.89 14.82
N SER A 99 -4.55 -1.60 14.85
CA SER A 99 -4.83 -0.85 16.07
C SER A 99 -6.35 -0.77 16.23
N LEU A 100 -6.87 -1.35 17.31
CA LEU A 100 -8.28 -1.41 17.64
C LEU A 100 -8.57 -0.61 18.93
N PRO A 101 -9.78 -0.05 19.11
CA PRO A 101 -10.11 0.76 20.29
C PRO A 101 -9.82 0.06 21.64
N VAL A 102 -10.21 -1.21 21.75
CA VAL A 102 -10.17 -1.98 23.02
C VAL A 102 -8.92 -2.84 23.14
N ALA A 103 -8.62 -3.65 22.11
CA ALA A 103 -7.48 -4.56 22.11
C ALA A 103 -6.12 -3.87 21.89
N ARG A 104 -6.15 -2.56 21.56
CA ARG A 104 -4.99 -1.78 21.10
C ARG A 104 -4.34 -2.48 19.92
N ARG A 105 -3.09 -2.92 20.01
CA ARG A 105 -2.42 -3.61 18.90
C ARG A 105 -2.77 -5.09 18.85
N VAL A 106 -3.20 -5.53 17.68
CA VAL A 106 -3.38 -6.93 17.31
C VAL A 106 -2.49 -7.22 16.11
N GLY A 107 -1.48 -8.07 16.29
CA GLY A 107 -0.70 -8.60 15.18
C GLY A 107 -1.31 -9.87 14.62
N PHE A 108 -1.17 -10.05 13.33
CA PHE A 108 -1.71 -11.21 12.63
C PHE A 108 -0.81 -11.69 11.48
N GLN A 109 -1.06 -12.92 11.09
CA GLN A 109 -0.63 -13.51 9.83
C GLN A 109 -1.87 -13.78 8.99
N ALA A 110 -1.82 -13.45 7.71
CA ALA A 110 -2.92 -13.69 6.78
C ALA A 110 -2.41 -14.33 5.47
N THR A 111 -3.21 -15.25 4.94
CA THR A 111 -3.08 -15.77 3.57
C THR A 111 -4.37 -15.52 2.83
N VAL A 112 -4.31 -14.82 1.71
CA VAL A 112 -5.47 -14.48 0.88
C VAL A 112 -5.24 -14.97 -0.54
N ALA A 113 -6.26 -15.57 -1.13
CA ALA A 113 -6.30 -15.92 -2.54
C ALA A 113 -7.43 -15.14 -3.21
N VAL A 114 -7.13 -14.45 -4.31
CA VAL A 114 -8.09 -13.63 -5.05
C VAL A 114 -7.92 -13.89 -6.53
N GLU A 115 -9.03 -14.10 -7.22
CA GLU A 115 -9.05 -14.21 -8.68
C GLU A 115 -9.52 -12.89 -9.28
N TYR A 116 -8.70 -12.34 -10.17
CA TYR A 116 -8.98 -11.13 -10.93
C TYR A 116 -9.12 -11.43 -12.42
N ALA A 117 -9.96 -10.68 -13.12
CA ALA A 117 -9.98 -10.58 -14.57
C ALA A 117 -9.30 -9.25 -14.95
N PRO A 118 -7.97 -9.23 -15.12
CA PRO A 118 -7.23 -8.02 -15.42
C PRO A 118 -7.59 -7.50 -16.81
N ASP A 119 -7.67 -6.19 -16.92
CA ASP A 119 -8.01 -5.50 -18.16
C ASP A 119 -7.38 -4.11 -18.16
N PHE A 120 -7.31 -3.44 -19.30
CA PHE A 120 -6.85 -2.06 -19.36
C PHE A 120 -7.50 -1.29 -20.52
N PHE A 121 -7.36 0.02 -20.51
CA PHE A 121 -7.86 0.91 -21.55
C PHE A 121 -6.95 2.11 -21.71
N LEU A 122 -6.65 2.44 -22.97
CA LEU A 122 -5.84 3.60 -23.33
C LEU A 122 -6.77 4.75 -23.69
N ALA A 123 -6.88 5.76 -22.84
CA ALA A 123 -7.73 6.92 -23.07
C ALA A 123 -7.12 7.90 -24.09
N ASP A 124 -7.96 8.79 -24.59
CA ASP A 124 -7.55 9.79 -25.58
C ASP A 124 -6.66 10.89 -24.98
N ASP A 125 -6.78 11.16 -23.67
CA ASP A 125 -6.02 12.17 -22.92
C ASP A 125 -4.65 11.67 -22.42
N ASP A 126 -4.08 10.67 -23.10
CA ASP A 126 -2.85 9.96 -22.71
C ASP A 126 -2.93 9.21 -21.36
N SER A 127 -4.12 9.15 -20.74
CA SER A 127 -4.31 8.35 -19.53
C SER A 127 -4.40 6.86 -19.86
N THR A 128 -3.83 6.01 -19.02
CA THR A 128 -4.00 4.55 -19.10
C THR A 128 -4.73 4.04 -17.87
N TYR A 129 -5.87 3.41 -18.08
CA TYR A 129 -6.68 2.77 -17.05
C TYR A 129 -6.30 1.30 -16.98
N VAL A 130 -5.93 0.79 -15.81
CA VAL A 130 -5.63 -0.62 -15.58
C VAL A 130 -6.56 -1.13 -14.49
N TRP A 131 -7.27 -2.21 -14.75
CA TRP A 131 -8.23 -2.81 -13.84
C TRP A 131 -7.78 -4.17 -13.35
N GLY A 132 -7.93 -4.41 -12.06
CA GLY A 132 -8.02 -5.75 -11.49
C GLY A 132 -9.48 -6.03 -11.16
N LYS A 133 -10.28 -6.51 -12.12
CA LYS A 133 -11.71 -6.75 -11.90
C LYS A 133 -11.88 -7.99 -11.02
N PHE A 134 -12.42 -7.82 -9.82
CA PHE A 134 -12.62 -8.95 -8.91
C PHE A 134 -13.56 -9.98 -9.55
N THR A 135 -13.14 -11.24 -9.59
CA THR A 135 -13.95 -12.35 -10.07
C THR A 135 -14.51 -13.15 -8.90
N ARG A 136 -13.64 -13.67 -8.04
CA ARG A 136 -14.04 -14.45 -6.86
C ARG A 136 -12.89 -14.65 -5.87
N LEU A 137 -13.24 -15.13 -4.69
CA LEU A 137 -12.32 -15.70 -3.72
C LEU A 137 -12.36 -17.24 -3.84
N PRO A 138 -11.33 -17.89 -4.39
CA PRO A 138 -11.32 -19.35 -4.54
C PRO A 138 -11.25 -20.10 -3.20
N ALA A 139 -10.79 -19.43 -2.14
CA ALA A 139 -10.77 -19.95 -0.77
C ALA A 139 -11.02 -18.83 0.23
N GLN A 140 -11.52 -19.18 1.42
CA GLN A 140 -11.58 -18.23 2.52
C GLN A 140 -10.16 -17.86 2.98
N PRO A 141 -9.89 -16.60 3.34
CA PRO A 141 -8.59 -16.23 3.90
C PRO A 141 -8.27 -17.02 5.17
N ASP A 142 -7.05 -17.53 5.27
CA ASP A 142 -6.53 -18.05 6.54
C ASP A 142 -5.99 -16.88 7.36
N PHE A 143 -6.43 -16.77 8.61
CA PHE A 143 -6.07 -15.66 9.49
C PHE A 143 -5.69 -16.20 10.87
N ARG A 144 -4.51 -15.79 11.35
CA ARG A 144 -3.98 -16.22 12.65
C ARG A 144 -3.50 -15.01 13.42
N ILE A 145 -3.98 -14.87 14.65
CA ILE A 145 -3.48 -13.84 15.57
C ILE A 145 -2.13 -14.31 16.10
N ILE A 146 -1.12 -13.43 16.03
CA ILE A 146 0.24 -13.70 16.49
C ILE A 146 0.63 -12.86 17.72
N GLY A 147 -0.13 -11.81 18.03
CA GLY A 147 0.12 -10.96 19.20
C GLY A 147 -1.08 -10.07 19.54
N VAL A 148 -1.28 -9.82 20.82
CA VAL A 148 -2.36 -8.96 21.34
C VAL A 148 -1.81 -8.15 22.51
N GLU A 149 -1.91 -6.82 22.44
CA GLU A 149 -1.33 -5.95 23.46
C GLU A 149 -2.11 -6.02 24.78
N ASN A 150 -3.44 -6.14 24.71
CA ASN A 150 -4.29 -6.32 25.89
C ASN A 150 -4.99 -7.69 25.87
N PRO A 151 -4.35 -8.75 26.39
CA PRO A 151 -4.90 -10.11 26.35
C PRO A 151 -6.07 -10.33 27.32
N VAL A 152 -6.29 -9.41 28.26
CA VAL A 152 -7.44 -9.47 29.21
C VAL A 152 -8.76 -9.29 28.46
N VAL A 153 -8.71 -8.68 27.27
CA VAL A 153 -9.83 -8.63 26.33
C VAL A 153 -9.89 -9.96 25.61
N ASN A 154 -10.88 -10.80 25.94
CA ASN A 154 -11.09 -12.05 25.24
C ASN A 154 -11.45 -11.75 23.77
N LEU A 155 -10.47 -11.78 22.86
CA LEU A 155 -10.70 -11.58 21.42
C LEU A 155 -11.58 -12.69 20.80
N ALA A 156 -11.79 -13.78 21.52
CA ALA A 156 -12.71 -14.86 21.18
C ALA A 156 -14.11 -14.68 21.83
N THR A 157 -14.31 -13.74 22.77
CA THR A 157 -15.67 -13.28 23.08
C THR A 157 -16.17 -12.50 21.88
N GLN A 158 -17.26 -13.00 21.32
CA GLN A 158 -18.02 -12.36 20.25
C GLN A 158 -18.14 -10.87 20.56
N THR A 159 -17.50 -10.03 19.77
CA THR A 159 -18.06 -8.69 19.58
C THR A 159 -19.49 -8.91 19.06
N PRO A 160 -20.44 -7.98 19.26
CA PRO A 160 -21.78 -8.13 18.68
C PRO A 160 -21.82 -8.40 17.16
N ILE A 161 -20.67 -8.29 16.49
CA ILE A 161 -20.44 -8.37 15.05
C ILE A 161 -19.62 -9.62 14.64
N GLY A 162 -19.06 -10.41 15.58
CA GLY A 162 -18.30 -11.63 15.29
C GLY A 162 -16.96 -11.75 16.03
N THR A 163 -16.14 -12.74 15.67
CA THR A 163 -14.77 -12.87 16.20
C THR A 163 -13.83 -11.86 15.53
N VAL A 164 -12.83 -11.37 16.26
CA VAL A 164 -11.87 -10.38 15.72
C VAL A 164 -11.12 -10.93 14.52
N ALA A 165 -10.81 -12.23 14.50
CA ALA A 165 -10.19 -12.89 13.35
C ALA A 165 -11.09 -12.82 12.10
N THR A 166 -12.38 -13.12 12.23
CA THR A 166 -13.33 -13.03 11.12
C THR A 166 -13.46 -11.60 10.61
N LEU A 167 -13.51 -10.61 11.51
CA LEU A 167 -13.66 -9.21 11.14
C LEU A 167 -12.39 -8.61 10.51
N LEU A 168 -11.21 -8.99 10.99
CA LEU A 168 -9.94 -8.61 10.35
C LEU A 168 -9.80 -9.27 8.97
N GLY A 169 -10.17 -10.54 8.84
CA GLY A 169 -10.24 -11.24 7.55
C GLY A 169 -11.22 -10.56 6.58
N GLN A 170 -12.41 -10.20 7.06
CA GLN A 170 -13.38 -9.40 6.30
C GLN A 170 -12.84 -8.02 5.96
N GLY A 171 -12.12 -7.34 6.85
CA GLY A 171 -11.50 -6.04 6.59
C GLY A 171 -10.47 -6.09 5.45
N ILE A 172 -9.65 -7.14 5.40
CA ILE A 172 -8.70 -7.36 4.30
C ILE A 172 -9.44 -7.60 2.97
N ILE A 173 -10.49 -8.43 2.98
CA ILE A 173 -11.30 -8.69 1.79
C ILE A 173 -12.07 -7.44 1.34
N SER A 174 -12.74 -6.76 2.27
CA SER A 174 -13.66 -5.65 1.99
C SER A 174 -12.95 -4.32 1.72
N GLY A 175 -11.73 -4.16 2.26
CA GLY A 175 -10.92 -2.95 2.14
C GLY A 175 -10.32 -2.77 0.75
N GLU A 176 -9.64 -3.80 0.21
CA GLU A 176 -8.83 -3.64 -1.02
C GLU A 176 -8.99 -4.77 -2.06
N LEU A 177 -9.34 -5.99 -1.63
CA LEU A 177 -9.22 -7.16 -2.51
C LEU A 177 -10.53 -7.54 -3.22
N GLY A 178 -11.66 -7.48 -2.53
CA GLY A 178 -12.95 -7.98 -2.98
C GLY A 178 -13.76 -7.02 -3.85
N ARG A 179 -13.34 -5.76 -3.97
CA ARG A 179 -13.98 -4.78 -4.87
C ARG A 179 -13.29 -4.67 -6.22
N GLY A 180 -12.10 -5.25 -6.35
CA GLY A 180 -11.19 -4.93 -7.44
C GLY A 180 -10.59 -3.53 -7.29
N PHE A 181 -9.81 -3.12 -8.28
CA PHE A 181 -9.14 -1.82 -8.27
C PHE A 181 -8.99 -1.26 -9.68
N THR A 182 -8.80 0.05 -9.75
CA THR A 182 -8.42 0.77 -10.96
C THR A 182 -7.18 1.62 -10.68
N VAL A 183 -6.15 1.48 -11.51
CA VAL A 183 -5.02 2.40 -11.57
C VAL A 183 -5.19 3.26 -12.81
N VAL A 184 -5.13 4.58 -12.64
CA VAL A 184 -5.14 5.54 -13.75
C VAL A 184 -3.76 6.18 -13.81
N ARG A 185 -2.95 5.76 -14.79
CA ARG A 185 -1.68 6.39 -15.10
C ARG A 185 -1.93 7.64 -15.94
N GLN A 186 -1.40 8.76 -15.50
CA GLN A 186 -1.47 10.08 -16.14
C GLN A 186 -0.06 10.67 -16.23
N ALA A 187 0.08 11.78 -16.96
CA ALA A 187 1.37 12.47 -17.09
C ALA A 187 1.93 12.97 -15.75
N ASP A 188 1.06 13.26 -14.77
CA ASP A 188 1.41 13.76 -13.44
C ASP A 188 1.53 12.66 -12.37
N GLY A 189 1.40 11.38 -12.75
CA GLY A 189 1.59 10.23 -11.87
C GLY A 189 0.51 9.15 -11.99
N ASP A 190 0.56 8.18 -11.08
CA ASP A 190 -0.41 7.10 -11.01
C ASP A 190 -1.44 7.38 -9.90
N ASP A 191 -2.73 7.43 -10.25
CA ASP A 191 -3.82 7.52 -9.29
C ASP A 191 -4.45 6.14 -9.06
N PHE A 192 -4.75 5.80 -7.81
CA PHE A 192 -5.39 4.53 -7.43
C PHE A 192 -6.83 4.76 -6.96
N ALA A 193 -7.76 3.95 -7.46
CA ALA A 193 -9.13 3.84 -6.99
C ALA A 193 -9.45 2.41 -6.59
N MET A 194 -10.21 2.30 -5.51
CA MET A 194 -10.91 1.07 -5.18
C MET A 194 -12.11 0.85 -6.09
N GLY A 195 -12.26 -0.38 -6.60
CA GLY A 195 -13.31 -0.75 -7.53
C GLY A 195 -12.98 -0.51 -8.99
N HIS A 196 -13.98 -0.74 -9.85
CA HIS A 196 -13.93 -0.45 -11.28
C HIS A 196 -14.32 1.00 -11.52
N LEU A 197 -13.50 1.72 -12.27
CA LEU A 197 -13.73 3.10 -12.67
C LEU A 197 -13.72 3.19 -14.20
N ASP A 198 -14.83 3.64 -14.77
CA ASP A 198 -14.98 3.79 -16.21
C ASP A 198 -14.34 5.09 -16.72
N PRO A 199 -13.61 5.09 -17.85
CA PRO A 199 -13.11 6.32 -18.44
C PRO A 199 -14.28 7.22 -18.88
N PRO A 200 -14.16 8.56 -18.79
CA PRO A 200 -13.01 9.34 -18.33
C PRO A 200 -13.05 9.64 -16.82
N ALA A 201 -13.83 8.90 -16.03
CA ALA A 201 -13.89 9.13 -14.60
C ALA A 201 -12.48 8.97 -14.02
N LYS A 202 -12.14 9.83 -13.07
CA LYS A 202 -10.89 9.76 -12.31
C LYS A 202 -11.22 9.29 -10.90
N PRO A 203 -10.31 8.59 -10.20
CA PRO A 203 -10.52 8.19 -8.82
C PRO A 203 -11.14 9.36 -8.06
N PRO A 204 -12.27 9.16 -7.34
CA PRO A 204 -12.89 10.23 -6.58
C PRO A 204 -11.84 10.68 -5.58
N ARG A 205 -11.13 11.76 -5.93
CA ARG A 205 -9.89 12.15 -5.27
C ARG A 205 -10.24 12.30 -3.80
N PRO A 206 -9.79 11.44 -2.86
CA PRO A 206 -9.66 11.93 -1.50
C PRO A 206 -8.57 12.97 -1.66
N ALA A 207 -8.99 14.23 -1.85
CA ALA A 207 -8.24 15.31 -2.49
C ALA A 207 -6.76 15.08 -2.23
N ARG A 208 -5.94 14.80 -3.28
CA ARG A 208 -4.47 14.71 -3.15
C ARG A 208 -4.12 15.74 -2.09
N LEU A 209 -3.80 15.27 -0.87
CA LEU A 209 -3.87 16.14 0.32
C LEU A 209 -2.97 17.36 0.11
N PHE A 210 -2.01 17.14 -0.78
CA PHE A 210 -1.03 18.03 -1.31
C PHE A 210 -1.07 18.03 -2.85
N LYS A 211 -0.97 19.21 -3.46
CA LYS A 211 -0.79 19.35 -4.92
C LYS A 211 0.52 18.67 -5.34
N ALA A 212 0.50 17.87 -6.41
CA ALA A 212 1.72 17.24 -6.94
C ALA A 212 2.79 18.28 -7.29
N ARG A 213 4.05 17.91 -7.06
CA ARG A 213 5.22 18.69 -7.47
C ARG A 213 5.72 18.15 -8.80
N GLU A 214 6.12 19.04 -9.71
CA GLU A 214 6.48 18.67 -11.10
C GLU A 214 7.72 17.77 -11.19
N ASP A 215 8.61 17.84 -10.18
CA ASP A 215 9.89 17.15 -10.11
C ASP A 215 9.89 15.96 -9.12
N HIS A 216 8.72 15.57 -8.60
CA HIS A 216 8.59 14.49 -7.63
C HIS A 216 7.55 13.45 -8.03
N ALA A 217 7.96 12.19 -8.02
CA ALA A 217 7.06 11.05 -8.21
C ALA A 217 6.39 10.67 -6.89
N SER A 218 5.05 10.65 -6.85
CA SER A 218 4.30 10.16 -5.68
C SER A 218 4.44 8.64 -5.53
N LEU A 219 4.89 8.19 -4.36
CA LEU A 219 5.01 6.77 -4.02
C LEU A 219 3.82 6.26 -3.20
N ALA A 220 3.26 7.12 -2.35
CA ALA A 220 2.05 6.85 -1.58
C ALA A 220 1.36 8.15 -1.15
N SER A 221 0.03 8.12 -0.99
CA SER A 221 -0.74 9.21 -0.42
C SER A 221 -1.97 8.64 0.28
N ASP A 222 -2.13 8.91 1.57
CA ASP A 222 -3.30 8.46 2.34
C ASP A 222 -3.48 9.29 3.63
N THR A 223 -4.53 8.99 4.37
CA THR A 223 -4.75 9.46 5.74
C THR A 223 -4.73 8.26 6.69
N THR A 224 -4.04 8.42 7.82
CA THR A 224 -4.00 7.40 8.88
C THR A 224 -4.17 8.03 10.27
N GLU A 225 -4.58 7.23 11.24
CA GLU A 225 -4.78 7.64 12.63
C GLU A 225 -3.84 6.86 13.53
N ILE A 226 -3.02 7.55 14.33
CA ILE A 226 -1.98 6.95 15.15
C ILE A 226 -2.33 7.22 16.62
N ARG A 227 -2.72 6.16 17.33
CA ARG A 227 -3.16 6.22 18.73
C ARG A 227 -1.99 6.43 19.69
N SER A 228 -2.30 6.72 20.95
CA SER A 228 -1.29 6.86 22.00
C SER A 228 -0.45 5.59 22.13
N LEU A 229 0.86 5.77 22.34
CA LEU A 229 1.81 4.66 22.46
C LEU A 229 1.68 3.65 21.32
N SER A 230 1.45 4.13 20.10
CA SER A 230 1.39 3.30 18.90
C SER A 230 2.37 3.76 17.83
N ARG A 231 2.57 2.88 16.85
CA ARG A 231 3.47 3.09 15.72
C ARG A 231 2.79 2.71 14.42
N GLU A 232 3.15 3.45 13.37
CA GLU A 232 2.74 3.19 12.00
C GLU A 232 3.97 3.08 11.10
N TYR A 233 3.99 2.07 10.23
CA TYR A 233 5.07 1.83 9.29
C TYR A 233 4.61 2.19 7.88
N LEU A 234 5.11 3.31 7.34
CA LEU A 234 4.88 3.67 5.95
C LEU A 234 5.93 2.99 5.06
N GLY A 235 5.49 2.30 4.02
CA GLY A 235 6.35 1.63 3.03
C GLY A 235 6.33 0.10 3.11
N PRO A 236 7.40 -0.58 2.65
CA PRO A 236 8.66 0.02 2.25
C PRO A 236 8.55 0.82 0.95
N PHE A 237 9.44 1.81 0.77
CA PHE A 237 9.51 2.67 -0.41
C PHE A 237 10.83 2.42 -1.13
N GLU A 238 10.75 2.17 -2.43
CA GLU A 238 11.92 1.91 -3.28
C GLU A 238 12.53 3.23 -3.77
N VAL A 239 13.85 3.33 -3.62
CA VAL A 239 14.69 4.40 -4.16
C VAL A 239 15.61 3.75 -5.20
N PRO A 240 15.33 3.93 -6.50
CA PRO A 240 15.93 3.12 -7.56
C PRO A 240 17.36 3.53 -7.94
N GLY A 241 17.79 4.73 -7.57
CA GLY A 241 19.07 5.29 -8.03
C GLY A 241 19.65 6.36 -7.12
N ASP A 242 20.90 6.69 -7.39
CA ASP A 242 21.65 7.70 -6.64
C ASP A 242 21.10 9.11 -6.92
N GLY A 243 21.46 10.06 -6.05
CA GLY A 243 21.04 11.45 -6.22
C GLY A 243 19.56 11.71 -5.93
N LEU A 244 18.83 10.71 -5.42
CA LEU A 244 17.43 10.83 -5.03
C LEU A 244 17.24 10.99 -3.51
N ALA A 245 16.09 11.54 -3.13
CA ALA A 245 15.65 11.70 -1.76
C ALA A 245 14.16 11.30 -1.61
N LEU A 246 13.82 10.77 -0.44
CA LEU A 246 12.42 10.56 -0.05
C LEU A 246 11.91 11.82 0.64
N SER A 247 10.79 12.38 0.17
CA SER A 247 10.11 13.49 0.83
C SER A 247 8.81 13.00 1.46
N LEU A 248 8.63 13.27 2.76
CA LEU A 248 7.36 13.12 3.45
C LEU A 248 6.69 14.49 3.55
N ARG A 249 5.56 14.65 2.85
CA ARG A 249 4.63 15.76 3.05
C ARG A 249 3.56 15.31 4.01
N SER A 250 3.29 16.12 5.02
CA SER A 250 2.41 15.76 6.13
C SER A 250 1.49 16.90 6.50
N ARG A 251 0.26 16.59 6.85
CA ARG A 251 -0.73 17.45 7.51
C ARG A 251 -1.14 16.70 8.78
N LEU A 252 -0.55 17.09 9.90
CA LEU A 252 -0.74 16.44 11.18
C LEU A 252 -1.74 17.23 12.03
N GLN A 253 -2.71 16.52 12.62
CA GLN A 253 -3.65 17.04 13.60
C GLN A 253 -3.63 16.18 14.86
N GLY A 254 -3.92 16.78 16.02
CA GLY A 254 -3.87 16.09 17.30
C GLY A 254 -2.47 16.09 17.92
N SER A 255 -1.95 14.91 18.26
CA SER A 255 -0.65 14.77 18.92
C SER A 255 0.53 14.89 17.95
N ALA A 256 1.65 15.47 18.41
CA ALA A 256 2.91 15.44 17.68
C ALA A 256 3.40 14.00 17.50
N LEU A 257 4.08 13.74 16.38
CA LEU A 257 4.64 12.42 16.06
C LEU A 257 6.16 12.49 16.02
N VAL A 258 6.82 11.39 16.38
CA VAL A 258 8.23 11.17 16.09
C VAL A 258 8.31 10.36 14.80
N PHE A 259 9.17 10.77 13.86
CA PHE A 259 9.45 9.98 12.68
C PHE A 259 10.84 9.34 12.76
N SER A 260 11.02 8.21 12.11
CA SER A 260 12.31 7.54 11.93
C SER A 260 12.37 6.91 10.55
N VAL A 261 13.43 7.19 9.80
CA VAL A 261 13.68 6.57 8.49
C VAL A 261 14.69 5.46 8.69
N VAL A 262 14.31 4.24 8.31
CA VAL A 262 15.15 3.04 8.46
C VAL A 262 15.19 2.28 7.14
N ASP A 263 16.28 1.57 6.88
CA ASP A 263 16.34 0.62 5.77
C ASP A 263 15.36 -0.53 5.97
N ARG A 264 15.10 -1.28 4.90
CA ARG A 264 14.13 -2.39 4.91
C ARG A 264 14.46 -3.46 5.95
N ALA A 265 15.72 -3.85 6.10
CA ALA A 265 16.07 -4.95 7.01
C ALA A 265 15.81 -4.53 8.47
N SER A 266 16.24 -3.32 8.83
CA SER A 266 15.97 -2.71 10.15
C SER A 266 14.47 -2.54 10.40
N GLY A 267 13.74 -2.02 9.40
CA GLY A 267 12.30 -1.79 9.49
C GLY A 267 11.48 -3.07 9.59
N ASP A 268 11.81 -4.10 8.81
CA ASP A 268 11.14 -5.41 8.87
C ASP A 268 11.36 -6.08 10.24
N ALA A 269 12.57 -6.02 10.79
CA ALA A 269 12.86 -6.54 12.12
C ALA A 269 12.06 -5.78 13.20
N TRP A 270 12.08 -4.45 13.16
CA TRP A 270 11.37 -3.61 14.12
C TRP A 270 9.85 -3.80 14.05
N ARG A 271 9.32 -3.94 12.82
CA ARG A 271 7.92 -4.24 12.56
C ARG A 271 7.50 -5.59 13.14
N ARG A 272 8.26 -6.66 12.93
CA ARG A 272 7.93 -7.99 13.49
C ARG A 272 7.83 -7.96 15.01
N ALA A 273 8.72 -7.22 15.69
CA ALA A 273 8.65 -7.05 17.13
C ALA A 273 7.40 -6.24 17.56
N TYR A 274 6.96 -5.29 16.75
CA TYR A 274 5.71 -4.57 16.96
C TYR A 274 4.49 -5.49 16.76
N GLU A 275 4.47 -6.29 15.69
CA GLU A 275 3.41 -7.25 15.38
C GLU A 275 3.23 -8.30 16.49
N SER A 276 4.28 -8.72 17.19
CA SER A 276 4.14 -9.64 18.34
C SER A 276 3.48 -9.00 19.58
N ALA A 277 3.00 -7.76 19.47
CA ALA A 277 2.40 -6.97 20.54
C ALA A 277 3.30 -6.78 21.79
N GLY A 278 4.62 -6.89 21.62
CA GLY A 278 5.58 -6.54 22.67
C GLY A 278 5.58 -5.03 22.96
N PRO A 279 6.13 -4.57 24.10
CA PRO A 279 6.24 -3.16 24.42
C PRO A 279 6.90 -2.34 23.30
N LEU A 280 6.53 -1.07 23.14
CA LEU A 280 7.21 -0.17 22.21
C LEU A 280 8.69 -0.01 22.60
N GLY A 281 9.57 -0.67 21.85
CA GLY A 281 11.02 -0.53 21.97
C GLY A 281 11.63 0.35 20.87
N PRO A 282 12.84 0.90 21.07
CA PRO A 282 13.59 1.62 20.04
C PRO A 282 13.89 0.72 18.83
N PRO A 283 14.28 1.28 17.67
CA PRO A 283 14.74 0.46 16.56
C PRO A 283 16.00 -0.32 16.96
N PHE A 284 16.16 -1.53 16.40
CA PHE A 284 17.33 -2.39 16.67
C PHE A 284 18.65 -1.78 16.18
N ILE A 285 18.57 -0.97 15.13
CA ILE A 285 19.69 -0.25 14.52
C ILE A 285 19.32 1.25 14.52
N PRO A 286 20.26 2.17 14.77
CA PRO A 286 19.99 3.60 14.70
C PRO A 286 19.34 3.99 13.36
N PRO A 287 18.29 4.83 13.38
CA PRO A 287 17.65 5.28 12.15
C PRO A 287 18.58 6.18 11.35
N LEU A 288 18.43 6.16 10.03
CA LEU A 288 19.17 7.02 9.09
C LEU A 288 18.82 8.49 9.31
N HIS A 289 17.54 8.75 9.59
CA HIS A 289 17.01 10.07 9.93
C HIS A 289 15.99 9.92 11.05
N GLN A 290 15.95 10.86 11.97
CA GLN A 290 14.96 10.92 13.05
C GLN A 290 14.63 12.37 13.37
N GLY A 291 13.37 12.62 13.72
CA GLY A 291 12.93 13.94 14.15
C GLY A 291 11.50 13.93 14.65
N GLN A 292 10.94 15.13 14.82
CA GLN A 292 9.54 15.31 15.16
C GLN A 292 8.78 15.86 13.96
N LEU A 293 7.58 15.36 13.73
CA LEU A 293 6.60 15.98 12.85
C LEU A 293 5.78 16.96 13.69
N PRO A 294 5.90 18.28 13.44
CA PRO A 294 5.06 19.25 14.12
C PRO A 294 3.61 19.13 13.67
N VAL A 295 2.69 19.58 14.52
CA VAL A 295 1.28 19.74 14.17
C VAL A 295 1.15 20.80 13.06
N GLY A 296 0.24 20.58 12.12
CA GLY A 296 0.06 21.40 10.93
C GLY A 296 0.64 20.77 9.68
N GLU A 297 0.86 21.58 8.66
CA GLU A 297 1.46 21.14 7.40
C GLU A 297 2.98 21.28 7.43
N GLY A 298 3.67 20.29 6.88
CA GLY A 298 5.13 20.27 6.81
C GLY A 298 5.64 19.36 5.71
N THR A 299 6.91 19.57 5.33
CA THR A 299 7.63 18.68 4.41
C THR A 299 8.98 18.36 5.02
N GLN A 300 9.31 17.08 5.07
CA GLN A 300 10.62 16.57 5.50
C GLN A 300 11.25 15.83 4.32
N THR A 301 12.53 16.06 4.04
CA THR A 301 13.25 15.41 2.94
C THR A 301 14.45 14.65 3.47
N PHE A 302 14.57 13.41 3.02
CA PHE A 302 15.53 12.43 3.52
C PHE A 302 16.42 11.99 2.36
N PRO A 303 17.64 12.55 2.24
CA PRO A 303 18.61 12.01 1.30
C PRO A 303 18.99 10.61 1.75
N VAL A 304 18.82 9.64 0.85
CA VAL A 304 19.09 8.22 1.11
C VAL A 304 19.77 7.59 -0.10
N ALA A 305 20.54 6.52 0.13
CA ALA A 305 21.15 5.75 -0.95
C ALA A 305 20.08 4.94 -1.72
N PRO A 306 20.40 4.37 -2.90
CA PRO A 306 19.53 3.41 -3.55
C PRO A 306 19.19 2.26 -2.59
N GLY A 307 17.92 1.87 -2.51
CA GLY A 307 17.47 0.86 -1.55
C GLY A 307 15.98 0.93 -1.26
N GLN A 308 15.57 0.25 -0.18
CA GLN A 308 14.19 0.25 0.28
C GLN A 308 14.12 0.72 1.73
N TYR A 309 13.17 1.61 2.02
CA TYR A 309 13.12 2.30 3.31
C TYR A 309 11.71 2.33 3.89
N PHE A 310 11.62 2.26 5.21
CA PHE A 310 10.40 2.57 5.94
C PHE A 310 10.49 3.97 6.53
N ILE A 311 9.37 4.68 6.51
CA ILE A 311 9.17 5.87 7.35
C ILE A 311 8.27 5.42 8.50
N VAL A 312 8.86 5.31 9.68
CA VAL A 312 8.20 4.86 10.89
C VAL A 312 7.73 6.08 11.67
N LEU A 313 6.45 6.08 12.03
CA LEU A 313 5.80 7.16 12.75
C LEU A 313 5.35 6.66 14.11
N GLU A 314 5.66 7.40 15.15
CA GLU A 314 5.34 7.03 16.53
C GLU A 314 4.60 8.15 17.23
N ASN A 315 3.48 7.79 17.85
CA ASN A 315 2.85 8.64 18.83
C ASN A 315 3.30 8.16 20.22
N ARG A 316 4.19 8.93 20.84
CA ARG A 316 4.75 8.63 22.17
C ARG A 316 3.97 9.31 23.30
N THR A 317 2.88 10.00 22.98
CA THR A 317 2.02 10.63 23.98
C THR A 317 1.40 9.53 24.83
N PRO A 318 1.60 9.53 26.17
CA PRO A 318 0.94 8.58 27.04
C PRO A 318 -0.57 8.84 27.04
N PRO A 319 -1.41 7.80 27.18
CA PRO A 319 -2.82 8.01 27.42
C PRO A 319 -3.02 8.79 28.73
N PRO A 320 -4.08 9.61 28.85
CA PRO A 320 -4.36 10.33 30.09
C PRO A 320 -4.51 9.35 31.26
N LEU A 321 -3.77 9.60 32.34
CA LEU A 321 -3.97 8.91 33.62
C LEU A 321 -5.37 9.27 34.14
N LEU A 322 -6.18 8.25 34.40
CA LEU A 322 -7.59 8.36 34.83
C LEU A 322 -7.85 9.53 35.79
N GLY A 323 -8.49 10.59 35.27
CA GLY A 323 -9.29 11.50 36.08
C GLY A 323 -10.70 10.95 36.17
N LEU A 324 -11.15 10.65 37.39
CA LEU A 324 -12.49 10.18 37.71
C LEU A 324 -13.57 10.99 36.95
N GLY A 325 -14.28 10.35 36.02
CA GLY A 325 -15.63 10.77 35.62
C GLY A 325 -15.83 11.53 34.30
N VAL A 326 -14.83 11.69 33.43
CA VAL A 326 -15.07 12.32 32.10
C VAL A 326 -14.37 11.53 31.01
N GLY A 327 -15.11 11.15 29.96
CA GLY A 327 -14.63 10.37 28.81
C GLY A 327 -13.57 11.11 28.01
N LEU A 328 -12.34 11.13 28.52
CA LEU A 328 -11.19 11.70 27.83
C LEU A 328 -10.75 10.75 26.73
N ALA A 329 -10.99 11.16 25.49
CA ALA A 329 -10.57 10.45 24.29
C ALA A 329 -9.06 10.18 24.34
N ASP A 330 -8.68 8.95 24.00
CA ASP A 330 -7.29 8.56 23.83
C ASP A 330 -6.61 9.50 22.81
N PRO A 331 -5.40 10.04 23.08
CA PRO A 331 -4.77 10.96 22.15
C PRO A 331 -4.52 10.26 20.81
N VAL A 332 -5.26 10.67 19.78
CA VAL A 332 -5.11 10.24 18.40
C VAL A 332 -4.45 11.34 17.60
N ALA A 333 -3.46 10.97 16.81
CA ALA A 333 -2.85 11.83 15.80
C ALA A 333 -3.41 11.44 14.43
N THR A 334 -4.11 12.36 13.76
CA THR A 334 -4.58 12.15 12.39
C THR A 334 -3.55 12.73 11.44
N LEU A 335 -2.94 11.87 10.63
CA LEU A 335 -1.92 12.25 9.66
C LEU A 335 -2.45 12.03 8.25
N GLY A 336 -2.64 13.13 7.52
CA GLY A 336 -2.66 13.09 6.07
C GLY A 336 -1.23 13.16 5.53
N TYR A 337 -0.82 12.26 4.66
CA TYR A 337 0.56 12.23 4.15
C TYR A 337 0.63 11.95 2.64
N SER A 338 1.72 12.41 2.04
CA SER A 338 2.21 11.95 0.74
C SER A 338 3.70 11.69 0.84
N VAL A 339 4.12 10.48 0.44
CA VAL A 339 5.53 10.12 0.28
C VAL A 339 5.87 10.25 -1.18
N GLU A 340 6.88 11.05 -1.46
CA GLU A 340 7.31 11.41 -2.80
C GLU A 340 8.80 11.10 -2.98
N LEU A 341 9.21 10.83 -4.22
CA LEU A 341 10.59 10.60 -4.62
C LEU A 341 11.01 11.74 -5.55
N GLY A 342 12.09 12.44 -5.21
CA GLY A 342 12.61 13.53 -6.04
C GLY A 342 14.12 13.62 -5.97
N SER A 343 14.67 14.62 -6.65
CA SER A 343 16.10 14.91 -6.62
C SER A 343 16.55 15.34 -5.23
N ARG A 344 17.78 15.01 -4.85
CA ARG A 344 18.38 15.53 -3.62
C ARG A 344 18.44 17.07 -3.68
N PRO A 345 18.10 17.76 -2.56
CA PRO A 345 18.23 19.20 -2.47
C PRO A 345 19.69 19.67 -2.53
#